data_AF-A0A2K2VSU4-F1
#
_entry.id   AF-A0A2K2VSU4-F1
#
_cell.length_a   1.000
_cell.length_b   1.000
_cell.length_c   1.000
_cell.angle_alpha   90.00
_cell.angle_beta   90.00
_cell.angle_gamma   90.00
#
_symmetry.space_group_name_H-M   'P 1'
#
loop_
_entity.id
_entity.type
_entity.pdbx_description
1 polymer ?
#
loop_
_entity_poly.entity_id
_entity_poly.type
_entity_poly.pdbx_seq_one_letter_code
_entity_poly.pdbx_strand_id
1 'polypeptide(L)'
;MVLEEADQQVKLWLQLAHEAYSDRQMLRALHYFQRALDYAQEKGHDLDVALVCRDLGYVCAREGSLDKALVYFDQGLAINGVELSVRTGLMANKASVFVSLGAYRPALELLEESSGLIRSKYRDFSNAPSQLVHSHAAIVQMADDVRKVVDLLDMGVRADRIQVDIKRQEPPWLLKNE
;
A
#
# COMPACT_ATOMS: atom_id res chain seq x y z
N MET A 1 15.92 8.18 26.77
CA MET A 1 15.93 9.44 26.01
C MET A 1 16.69 9.35 24.67
N VAL A 2 17.01 8.15 24.15
CA VAL A 2 17.72 7.96 22.85
C VAL A 2 16.79 7.37 21.76
N LEU A 3 15.65 6.77 22.15
CA LEU A 3 14.68 6.22 21.21
C LEU A 3 13.82 7.28 20.51
N GLU A 4 13.74 8.51 21.02
CA GLU A 4 12.91 9.58 20.43
C GLU A 4 13.56 10.32 19.25
N GLU A 5 14.90 10.34 19.15
CA GLU A 5 15.61 11.06 18.07
C GLU A 5 15.63 10.27 16.76
N ALA A 6 15.68 8.93 16.82
CA ALA A 6 15.70 8.08 15.63
C ALA A 6 14.36 8.09 14.88
N ASP A 7 13.25 8.09 15.61
CA ASP A 7 11.89 8.26 15.06
C ASP A 7 11.71 9.61 14.36
N GLN A 8 12.35 10.67 14.85
CA GLN A 8 12.22 12.00 14.27
C GLN A 8 12.89 12.12 12.91
N GLN A 9 14.03 11.44 12.71
CA GLN A 9 14.79 11.53 11.47
C GLN A 9 14.07 10.88 10.28
N VAL A 10 13.49 9.68 10.49
CA VAL A 10 12.67 9.01 9.46
C VAL A 10 11.46 9.85 9.11
N LYS A 11 10.73 10.35 10.13
CA LYS A 11 9.55 11.20 9.94
C LYS A 11 9.88 12.46 9.16
N LEU A 12 11.02 13.11 9.45
CA LEU A 12 11.48 14.29 8.72
C LEU A 12 11.75 13.98 7.23
N TRP A 13 12.45 12.90 6.93
CA TRP A 13 12.68 12.54 5.53
C TRP A 13 11.41 12.12 4.81
N LEU A 14 10.48 11.43 5.49
CA LEU A 14 9.17 11.15 4.92
C LEU A 14 8.41 12.43 4.58
N GLN A 15 8.38 13.42 5.48
CA GLN A 15 7.76 14.72 5.22
C GLN A 15 8.37 15.41 3.99
N LEU A 16 9.71 15.48 3.92
CA LEU A 16 10.41 16.05 2.77
C LEU A 16 10.15 15.27 1.48
N ALA A 17 9.99 13.95 1.57
CA ALA A 17 9.65 13.11 0.43
C ALA A 17 8.22 13.37 -0.06
N HIS A 18 7.25 13.47 0.84
CA HIS A 18 5.86 13.77 0.54
C HIS A 18 5.69 15.17 -0.08
N GLU A 19 6.37 16.17 0.47
CA GLU A 19 6.42 17.53 -0.08
C GLU A 19 7.03 17.54 -1.48
N ALA A 20 8.22 16.95 -1.65
CA ALA A 20 8.87 16.86 -2.94
C ALA A 20 8.03 16.11 -3.99
N TYR A 21 7.31 15.06 -3.59
CA TYR A 21 6.41 14.33 -4.48
C TYR A 21 5.21 15.19 -4.90
N SER A 22 4.62 15.93 -3.95
CA SER A 22 3.52 16.86 -4.20
C SER A 22 3.92 17.99 -5.15
N ASP A 23 5.17 18.44 -5.05
CA ASP A 23 5.79 19.43 -5.95
C ASP A 23 6.25 18.84 -7.29
N ARG A 24 5.98 17.55 -7.55
CA ARG A 24 6.42 16.80 -8.74
C ARG A 24 7.95 16.74 -8.90
N GLN A 25 8.71 16.93 -7.83
CA GLN A 25 10.17 16.77 -7.79
C GLN A 25 10.53 15.30 -7.54
N MET A 26 10.23 14.43 -8.51
CA MET A 26 10.28 12.96 -8.36
C MET A 26 11.65 12.43 -7.88
N LEU A 27 12.76 12.91 -8.45
CA LEU A 27 14.10 12.49 -8.04
C LEU A 27 14.39 12.83 -6.58
N ARG A 28 13.90 13.97 -6.11
CA ARG A 28 14.09 14.44 -4.74
C ARG A 28 13.20 13.67 -3.77
N ALA A 29 11.96 13.36 -4.16
CA ALA A 29 11.08 12.50 -3.38
C ALA A 29 11.69 11.12 -3.16
N LEU A 30 12.12 10.45 -4.23
CA LEU A 30 12.77 9.14 -4.17
C LEU A 30 14.06 9.19 -3.33
N HIS A 31 14.86 10.26 -3.45
CA HIS A 31 16.05 10.43 -2.62
C HIS A 31 15.72 10.44 -1.13
N TYR A 32 14.72 11.21 -0.70
CA TYR A 32 14.36 11.28 0.72
C TYR A 32 13.69 9.99 1.23
N PHE A 33 12.83 9.36 0.43
CA PHE A 33 12.30 8.04 0.78
C PHE A 33 13.40 7.00 0.97
N GLN A 34 14.39 6.97 0.07
CA GLN A 34 15.50 6.00 0.20
C GLN A 34 16.34 6.29 1.45
N ARG A 35 16.61 7.55 1.78
CA ARG A 35 17.31 7.91 3.03
C ARG A 35 16.52 7.47 4.27
N ALA A 36 15.19 7.64 4.24
CA ALA A 36 14.31 7.16 5.30
C ALA A 36 14.38 5.63 5.46
N LEU A 37 14.38 4.91 4.34
CA LEU A 37 14.47 3.44 4.33
C LEU A 37 15.80 2.96 4.89
N ASP A 38 16.92 3.46 4.36
CA ASP A 38 18.26 3.05 4.74
C ASP A 38 18.51 3.24 6.25
N TYR A 39 18.08 4.39 6.78
CA TYR A 39 18.22 4.69 8.19
C TYR A 39 17.30 3.85 9.08
N ALA A 40 16.04 3.67 8.70
CA ALA A 40 15.11 2.82 9.44
C ALA A 40 15.65 1.38 9.52
N GLN A 41 16.24 0.87 8.44
CA GLN A 41 16.91 -0.43 8.43
C GLN A 41 18.15 -0.46 9.32
N GLU A 42 19.02 0.56 9.25
CA GLU A 42 20.23 0.65 10.08
C GLU A 42 19.89 0.66 11.58
N LYS A 43 18.78 1.32 11.96
CA LYS A 43 18.32 1.39 13.36
C LYS A 43 17.44 0.24 13.79
N GLY A 44 17.04 -0.66 12.88
CA GLY A 44 16.14 -1.77 13.19
C GLY A 44 14.71 -1.33 13.52
N HIS A 45 14.25 -0.24 12.91
CA HIS A 45 12.90 0.29 13.09
C HIS A 45 11.92 -0.35 12.11
N ASP A 46 11.53 -1.60 12.39
CA ASP A 46 10.71 -2.43 11.52
C ASP A 46 9.40 -1.78 11.05
N LEU A 47 8.71 -1.03 11.93
CA LEU A 47 7.50 -0.29 11.56
C LEU A 47 7.80 0.80 10.52
N ASP A 48 8.83 1.59 10.75
CA ASP A 48 9.24 2.64 9.82
C ASP A 48 9.65 2.07 8.47
N VAL A 49 10.38 0.95 8.45
CA VAL A 49 10.72 0.23 7.21
C VAL A 49 9.46 -0.17 6.45
N ALA A 50 8.45 -0.74 7.12
CA ALA A 50 7.20 -1.14 6.48
C ALA A 50 6.42 0.06 5.91
N LEU A 51 6.37 1.19 6.64
CA LEU A 51 5.71 2.42 6.20
C LEU A 51 6.42 3.04 5.00
N VAL A 52 7.76 3.14 5.03
CA VAL A 52 8.56 3.68 3.93
C VAL A 52 8.43 2.80 2.68
N CYS A 53 8.48 1.47 2.84
CA CYS A 53 8.26 0.50 1.76
C CYS A 53 6.87 0.66 1.12
N ARG A 54 5.82 0.85 1.93
CA ARG A 54 4.47 1.11 1.42
C ARG A 54 4.41 2.36 0.55
N ASP A 55 5.04 3.44 1.00
CA ASP A 55 5.03 4.73 0.29
C ASP A 55 5.88 4.69 -0.98
N LEU A 56 7.08 4.09 -0.92
CA LEU A 56 7.92 3.85 -2.10
C LEU A 56 7.23 2.96 -3.14
N GLY A 57 6.58 1.90 -2.69
CA GLY A 57 5.82 1.02 -3.56
C GLY A 57 4.67 1.75 -4.25
N TYR A 58 3.93 2.59 -3.51
CA TYR A 58 2.88 3.43 -4.08
C TYR A 58 3.42 4.38 -5.15
N VAL A 59 4.50 5.09 -4.84
CA VAL A 59 5.16 6.04 -5.75
C VAL A 59 5.66 5.35 -7.01
N CYS A 60 6.31 4.18 -6.88
CA CYS A 60 6.76 3.40 -8.03
C CYS A 60 5.58 2.93 -8.90
N ALA A 61 4.49 2.47 -8.27
CA ALA A 61 3.30 2.01 -9.00
C ALA A 61 2.63 3.15 -9.77
N ARG A 62 2.57 4.35 -9.18
CA ARG A 62 2.01 5.56 -9.80
C ARG A 62 2.80 6.00 -11.03
N GLU A 63 4.13 5.87 -11.00
CA GLU A 63 5.00 6.19 -12.13
C GLU A 63 5.15 5.03 -13.14
N GLY A 64 4.37 3.95 -12.99
CA GLY A 64 4.39 2.81 -13.91
C GLY A 64 5.55 1.84 -13.72
N SER A 65 6.40 2.04 -12.70
CA SER A 65 7.45 1.09 -12.31
C SER A 65 6.88 -0.05 -11.46
N LEU A 66 6.00 -0.86 -12.06
CA LEU A 66 5.21 -1.88 -11.37
C LEU A 66 6.08 -2.97 -10.71
N ASP A 67 7.14 -3.44 -11.37
CA ASP A 67 8.04 -4.46 -10.79
C ASP A 67 8.75 -3.95 -9.54
N LYS A 68 9.22 -2.69 -9.56
CA LYS A 68 9.84 -2.05 -8.39
C LYS A 68 8.84 -1.88 -7.26
N ALA A 69 7.59 -1.54 -7.59
CA ALA A 69 6.53 -1.43 -6.59
C ALA A 69 6.31 -2.75 -5.85
N LEU A 70 6.27 -3.88 -6.58
CA LEU A 70 6.14 -5.20 -5.98
C LEU A 70 7.32 -5.51 -5.04
N VAL A 71 8.55 -5.20 -5.44
CA VAL A 71 9.74 -5.38 -4.58
C VAL A 71 9.60 -4.64 -3.26
N TYR A 72 9.20 -3.36 -3.28
CA TYR A 72 9.01 -2.60 -2.04
C TYR A 72 7.84 -3.12 -1.20
N PHE A 73 6.72 -3.51 -1.82
CA PHE A 73 5.61 -4.09 -1.08
C PHE A 73 6.00 -5.43 -0.42
N ASP A 74 6.74 -6.28 -1.12
CA ASP A 74 7.24 -7.55 -0.58
C ASP A 74 8.23 -7.33 0.57
N GLN A 75 9.12 -6.35 0.44
CA GLN A 75 10.03 -5.96 1.50
C GLN A 75 9.27 -5.52 2.76
N GLY A 76 8.21 -4.72 2.62
CA GLY A 76 7.37 -4.33 3.76
C GLY A 76 6.55 -5.48 4.35
N LEU A 77 6.03 -6.38 3.50
CA LEU A 77 5.23 -7.54 3.94
C LEU A 77 6.07 -8.63 4.62
N ALA A 78 7.38 -8.70 4.33
CA ALA A 78 8.31 -9.61 5.01
C ALA A 78 8.51 -9.27 6.50
N ILE A 79 8.12 -8.06 6.92
CA ILE A 79 8.26 -7.60 8.30
C ILE A 79 7.12 -8.15 9.16
N ASN A 80 7.50 -8.98 10.13
CA ASN A 80 6.57 -9.57 11.09
C ASN A 80 6.20 -8.55 12.19
N GLY A 81 5.02 -8.70 12.80
CA GLY A 81 4.65 -7.91 13.97
C GLY A 81 4.21 -6.46 13.71
N VAL A 82 4.28 -5.93 12.48
CA VAL A 82 3.71 -4.60 12.18
C VAL A 82 2.20 -4.54 12.39
N GLU A 83 1.66 -3.34 12.64
CA GLU A 83 0.24 -3.11 12.86
C GLU A 83 -0.59 -3.64 11.69
N LEU A 84 -1.80 -4.10 12.04
CA LEU A 84 -2.73 -4.67 11.08
C LEU A 84 -3.07 -3.68 9.95
N SER A 85 -3.21 -2.39 10.24
CA SER A 85 -3.48 -1.35 9.24
C SER A 85 -2.34 -1.19 8.22
N VAL A 86 -1.08 -1.30 8.66
CA VAL A 86 0.08 -1.22 7.77
C VAL A 86 0.15 -2.45 6.87
N ARG A 87 -0.01 -3.64 7.46
CA ARG A 87 0.01 -4.91 6.72
C ARG A 87 -1.09 -4.97 5.66
N THR A 88 -2.33 -4.65 6.02
CA THR A 88 -3.46 -4.72 5.07
C THR A 88 -3.38 -3.65 4.00
N GLY A 89 -2.82 -2.47 4.33
CA GLY A 89 -2.51 -1.42 3.35
C GLY A 89 -1.44 -1.85 2.33
N LEU A 90 -0.37 -2.50 2.76
CA LEU A 90 0.65 -3.08 1.86
C LEU A 90 0.02 -4.14 0.93
N MET A 91 -0.79 -5.05 1.46
CA MET A 91 -1.49 -6.07 0.66
C MET A 91 -2.42 -5.45 -0.38
N ALA A 92 -3.21 -4.44 0.01
CA ALA A 92 -4.14 -3.76 -0.90
C ALA A 92 -3.39 -3.03 -2.03
N ASN A 93 -2.29 -2.33 -1.70
CA ASN A 93 -1.49 -1.63 -2.70
C ASN A 93 -0.79 -2.61 -3.65
N LYS A 94 -0.29 -3.74 -3.14
CA LYS A 94 0.28 -4.82 -3.96
C LYS A 94 -0.77 -5.44 -4.89
N ALA A 95 -1.99 -5.68 -4.39
CA ALA A 95 -3.09 -6.16 -5.21
C ALA A 95 -3.43 -5.16 -6.34
N SER A 96 -3.36 -3.86 -6.08
CA SER A 96 -3.57 -2.82 -7.12
C SER A 96 -2.54 -2.93 -8.25
N VAL A 97 -1.29 -3.28 -7.93
CA VAL A 97 -0.27 -3.56 -8.93
C VAL A 97 -0.59 -4.83 -9.71
N PHE A 98 -1.03 -5.89 -9.05
CA PHE A 98 -1.48 -7.11 -9.74
C PHE A 98 -2.64 -6.86 -10.72
N VAL A 99 -3.64 -6.06 -10.34
CA VAL A 99 -4.71 -5.68 -11.28
C VAL A 99 -4.15 -4.87 -12.46
N SER A 100 -3.17 -3.99 -12.21
CA SER A 100 -2.50 -3.20 -13.28
C SER A 100 -1.71 -4.08 -14.25
N LEU A 101 -1.23 -5.24 -13.80
CA LEU A 101 -0.54 -6.26 -14.60
C LEU A 101 -1.51 -7.26 -15.25
N GLY A 102 -2.82 -7.14 -15.03
CA GLY A 102 -3.82 -8.12 -15.48
C GLY A 102 -3.84 -9.43 -14.67
N ALA A 103 -3.11 -9.49 -13.56
CA ALA A 103 -3.07 -10.63 -12.65
C ALA A 103 -4.28 -10.59 -11.67
N TYR A 104 -5.49 -10.75 -12.21
CA TYR A 104 -6.73 -10.54 -11.45
C TYR A 104 -6.97 -11.60 -10.35
N ARG A 105 -6.67 -12.88 -10.59
CA ARG A 105 -6.86 -13.92 -9.56
C ARG A 105 -5.91 -13.73 -8.36
N PRO A 106 -4.59 -13.54 -8.56
CA PRO A 106 -3.70 -13.22 -7.45
C PRO A 106 -4.08 -11.93 -6.71
N ALA A 107 -4.56 -10.90 -7.43
CA ALA A 107 -5.05 -9.68 -6.80
C ALA A 107 -6.23 -9.95 -5.87
N LEU A 108 -7.19 -10.75 -6.34
CA LEU A 108 -8.40 -11.09 -5.61
C LEU A 108 -8.10 -11.91 -4.35
N GLU A 109 -7.28 -12.95 -4.48
CA GLU A 109 -6.83 -13.78 -3.34
C GLU A 109 -6.18 -12.91 -2.27
N LEU A 110 -5.30 -11.98 -2.67
CA LEU A 110 -4.61 -11.10 -1.74
C LEU A 110 -5.54 -10.10 -1.04
N LEU A 111 -6.55 -9.57 -1.74
CA LEU A 111 -7.56 -8.69 -1.16
C LEU A 111 -8.48 -9.44 -0.18
N GLU A 112 -8.87 -10.66 -0.52
CA GLU A 112 -9.69 -11.50 0.37
C GLU A 112 -8.93 -11.88 1.63
N GLU A 113 -7.66 -12.28 1.51
CA GLU A 113 -6.78 -12.54 2.63
C GLU A 113 -6.66 -11.29 3.52
N SER A 114 -6.37 -10.12 2.93
CA SER A 114 -6.26 -8.85 3.64
C SER A 114 -7.54 -8.51 4.41
N SER A 115 -8.71 -8.65 3.77
CA SER A 115 -10.01 -8.43 4.43
C SER A 115 -10.29 -9.46 5.54
N GLY A 116 -9.86 -10.71 5.35
CA GLY A 116 -9.98 -11.80 6.32
C GLY A 116 -9.15 -11.54 7.58
N LEU A 117 -7.93 -10.99 7.44
CA LEU A 117 -7.10 -10.57 8.57
C LEU A 117 -7.78 -9.47 9.41
N ILE A 118 -8.51 -8.56 8.76
CA ILE A 118 -9.25 -7.52 9.47
C ILE A 118 -10.42 -8.12 10.24
N ARG A 119 -11.23 -8.95 9.58
CA ARG A 119 -12.41 -9.59 10.20
C ARG A 119 -12.05 -10.57 11.31
N SER A 120 -10.89 -11.24 11.23
CA SER A 120 -10.45 -12.16 12.29
C SER A 120 -10.10 -11.42 13.58
N LYS A 121 -9.57 -10.19 13.48
CA LYS A 121 -9.26 -9.34 14.65
C LYS A 121 -10.49 -8.57 15.15
N TYR A 122 -11.36 -8.12 14.25
CA TYR A 122 -12.54 -7.33 14.55
C TYR A 122 -13.80 -8.01 14.01
N ARG A 123 -14.48 -8.76 14.88
CA ARG A 123 -15.74 -9.45 14.54
C ARG A 123 -16.89 -8.47 14.30
N ASP A 124 -16.90 -7.38 15.07
CA ASP A 124 -17.68 -6.18 14.79
C ASP A 124 -16.74 -4.97 14.75
N PHE A 125 -17.06 -4.01 13.90
CA PHE A 125 -16.23 -2.82 13.68
C PHE A 125 -16.50 -1.71 14.69
N SER A 126 -17.32 -1.94 15.72
CA SER A 126 -17.73 -0.89 16.67
C SER A 126 -16.55 -0.33 17.46
N ASN A 127 -15.54 -1.16 17.72
CA ASN A 127 -14.30 -0.81 18.43
C ASN A 127 -13.06 -0.80 17.52
N ALA A 128 -13.24 -0.88 16.19
CA ALA A 128 -12.13 -0.86 15.26
C ALA A 128 -11.64 0.59 15.06
N PRO A 129 -10.31 0.81 14.92
CA PRO A 129 -9.79 2.13 14.57
C PRO A 129 -10.42 2.63 13.26
N SER A 130 -10.82 3.89 13.20
CA SER A 130 -11.52 4.46 12.03
C SER A 130 -10.74 4.24 10.73
N GLN A 131 -9.43 4.44 10.73
CA GLN A 131 -8.56 4.20 9.57
C GLN A 131 -8.64 2.76 9.06
N LEU A 132 -8.76 1.78 9.98
CA LEU A 132 -8.88 0.37 9.62
C LEU A 132 -10.25 0.07 9.02
N VAL A 133 -11.32 0.69 9.53
CA VAL A 133 -12.68 0.57 8.97
C VAL A 133 -12.72 1.09 7.53
N HIS A 134 -12.15 2.27 7.28
CA HIS A 134 -12.06 2.84 5.93
C HIS A 134 -11.22 1.96 5.00
N SER A 135 -10.07 1.49 5.48
CA SER A 135 -9.21 0.58 4.70
C SER A 135 -9.93 -0.72 4.36
N HIS A 136 -10.65 -1.32 5.33
CA HIS A 136 -11.45 -2.52 5.10
C HIS A 136 -12.53 -2.30 4.04
N ALA A 137 -13.29 -1.19 4.12
CA ALA A 137 -14.30 -0.87 3.12
C ALA A 137 -13.70 -0.73 1.72
N ALA A 138 -12.53 -0.06 1.60
CA ALA A 138 -11.82 0.06 0.33
C ALA A 138 -11.33 -1.29 -0.21
N ILE A 139 -10.76 -2.14 0.65
CA ILE A 139 -10.30 -3.48 0.29
C ILE A 139 -11.46 -4.34 -0.21
N VAL A 140 -12.59 -4.35 0.50
CA VAL A 140 -13.78 -5.15 0.10
C VAL A 140 -14.34 -4.63 -1.22
N GLN A 141 -14.50 -3.32 -1.38
CA GLN A 141 -14.96 -2.74 -2.64
C GLN A 141 -14.06 -3.14 -3.81
N MET A 142 -12.74 -3.06 -3.62
CA MET A 142 -11.78 -3.47 -4.64
C MET A 142 -11.85 -4.98 -4.92
N ALA A 143 -12.02 -5.82 -3.89
CA ALA A 143 -12.19 -7.25 -4.05
C ALA A 143 -13.44 -7.58 -4.87
N ASP A 144 -14.57 -6.93 -4.59
CA ASP A 144 -15.82 -7.11 -5.32
C ASP A 144 -15.68 -6.70 -6.80
N ASP A 145 -14.96 -5.61 -7.07
CA ASP A 145 -14.73 -5.16 -8.44
C ASP A 145 -13.78 -6.10 -9.21
N VAL A 146 -12.73 -6.60 -8.57
CA VAL A 146 -11.84 -7.60 -9.17
C VAL A 146 -12.54 -8.94 -9.34
N ARG A 147 -13.45 -9.33 -8.41
CA ARG A 147 -14.27 -10.55 -8.52
C ARG A 147 -15.12 -10.53 -9.78
N LYS A 148 -15.79 -9.41 -10.09
CA LYS A 148 -16.56 -9.27 -11.35
C LYS A 148 -15.68 -9.52 -12.59
N VAL A 149 -14.44 -9.04 -12.57
CA VAL A 149 -13.49 -9.28 -13.68
C VAL A 149 -13.15 -10.76 -13.78
N VAL A 150 -12.84 -11.40 -12.66
CA VAL A 150 -12.55 -12.85 -12.62
C VAL A 150 -13.74 -13.67 -13.10
N ASP A 151 -14.96 -13.34 -12.67
CA ASP A 151 -16.19 -14.03 -13.09
C ASP A 151 -16.41 -13.91 -14.62
N LEU A 152 -16.17 -12.73 -15.20
CA LEU A 152 -16.23 -12.54 -16.66
C LEU A 152 -15.20 -13.41 -17.39
N LEU A 153 -13.98 -13.50 -16.87
CA LEU A 153 -12.93 -14.35 -17.44
C LEU A 153 -13.31 -15.84 -17.33
N ASP A 154 -13.90 -16.26 -16.22
CA ASP A 154 -14.41 -17.63 -16.00
C ASP A 154 -15.58 -17.96 -16.95
N MET A 155 -16.39 -16.97 -17.33
CA MET A 155 -17.40 -17.09 -18.38
C MET A 155 -16.81 -17.14 -19.81
N GLY A 156 -15.49 -17.07 -19.96
CA GLY A 156 -14.81 -17.11 -21.26
C GLY A 156 -14.76 -15.76 -21.99
N VAL A 157 -15.09 -14.65 -21.32
CA VAL A 157 -14.88 -13.31 -21.89
C VAL A 157 -13.38 -13.10 -22.04
N ARG A 158 -12.94 -12.71 -23.24
CA ARG A 158 -11.53 -12.45 -23.51
C ARG A 158 -11.07 -11.21 -22.72
N ALA A 159 -9.89 -11.28 -22.09
CA ALA A 159 -9.34 -10.20 -21.28
C ALA A 159 -9.19 -8.87 -22.06
N ASP A 160 -8.90 -8.93 -23.36
CA ASP A 160 -8.80 -7.76 -24.24
C ASP A 160 -10.13 -6.98 -24.42
N ARG A 161 -11.25 -7.55 -23.98
CA ARG A 161 -12.58 -6.90 -23.99
C ARG A 161 -13.00 -6.35 -22.63
N ILE A 162 -12.19 -6.57 -21.59
CA ILE A 162 -12.50 -6.11 -20.25
C ILE A 162 -11.65 -4.87 -19.98
N GLN A 163 -12.32 -3.73 -19.87
CA GLN A 163 -11.68 -2.50 -19.43
C GLN A 163 -11.79 -2.39 -17.91
N VAL A 164 -10.64 -2.37 -17.23
CA VAL A 164 -10.57 -2.19 -15.77
C VAL A 164 -9.98 -0.82 -15.49
N ASP A 165 -10.80 0.07 -14.93
CA ASP A 165 -10.34 1.37 -14.42
C ASP A 165 -10.14 1.27 -12.91
N ILE A 166 -8.88 1.31 -12.48
CA ILE A 166 -8.54 1.24 -11.06
C ILE A 166 -8.37 2.65 -10.53
N LYS A 167 -9.36 3.12 -9.78
CA LYS A 167 -9.19 4.32 -8.95
C LYS A 167 -8.30 3.97 -7.75
N ARG A 168 -7.00 4.20 -7.90
CA ARG A 168 -6.03 4.05 -6.78
C ARG A 168 -6.38 5.06 -5.70
N GLN A 169 -6.57 4.61 -4.47
CA GLN A 169 -6.69 5.53 -3.35
C GLN A 169 -5.38 6.27 -3.17
N GLU A 170 -5.49 7.59 -3.01
CA GLU A 170 -4.33 8.41 -2.69
C GLU A 170 -3.99 8.21 -1.21
N PRO A 171 -2.69 8.10 -0.88
CA PRO A 171 -2.28 7.99 0.49
C PRO A 171 -2.63 9.29 1.24
N PRO A 172 -2.83 9.24 2.57
CA PRO A 172 -3.26 10.40 3.34
C PRO A 172 -2.37 11.64 3.18
N TRP A 173 -1.06 11.44 2.93
CA TRP A 173 -0.10 12.52 2.74
C TRP A 173 -0.17 13.21 1.37
N LEU A 174 -0.91 12.66 0.40
CA LEU A 174 -1.11 13.26 -0.92
C LEU A 174 -2.42 14.07 -1.02
N LEU A 175 -3.37 13.78 -0.13
CA LEU A 175 -4.60 14.55 -0.03
C LEU A 175 -4.24 15.94 0.50
N LYS A 176 -4.38 16.97 -0.35
CA LYS A 176 -4.29 18.35 0.13
C LYS A 176 -5.43 18.55 1.13
N ASN A 177 -5.11 19.00 2.34
CA ASN A 177 -6.12 19.53 3.24
C ASN A 177 -6.80 20.69 2.49
N GLU A 178 -8.05 20.47 2.06
CA GLU A 178 -8.93 21.55 1.59
C GLU A 178 -9.29 22.48 2.75
#